data_AF-A0A2V5LM22-F1
#
_entry.id   AF-A0A2V5LM22-F1
#
_cell.length_a   1.000
_cell.length_b   1.000
_cell.length_c   1.000
_cell.angle_alpha   90.00
_cell.angle_beta   90.00
_cell.angle_gamma   90.00
#
_symmetry.space_group_name_H-M   'P 1'
#
loop_
_entity.id
_entity.type
_entity.pdbx_description
1 polymer ?
#
loop_
_entity_poly.entity_id
_entity_poly.type
_entity_poly.pdbx_seq_one_letter_code
_entity_poly.pdbx_strand_id
1 'polypeptide(L)'
;MTPKGGVSPHTKFRVSARKSEVLFTDYIAEHLTPDGRGVVIVPNGIVATAQNAYVKLRKFLIEDSLVAVVSLPAGVFRPYSGVKTSILVLDKKLARKIDNVLFLKINADGFDLGDQRRPTIENDLPEAERMVKAWRRETFKTGFETHLTFKPVEKVFLLKGRACSLQAELFFGEKVKAVSSETVALGDAAMFSNGGTPSKSNPTFWQGDIPWVSPKDMKSLIITDTEDHVSAEAIESSATKLLPAETVLCVVRSGILKHTLPVAIIARPMCTNQDILAIAPDKARLNPKFLLFVLKGRSAEILRDGIKTGVTVQSFHNGFFKTFEIPLPPLEEQHRIIDEIGSYQKIIDSARQILDAYEPRIPPGPDWRQVTFEELCERMQYGLSDPLNQNGKGVKTFRMNELVRGRAVDNGAMKRAKLNANETEKYRLAKGDVLFNRTNSIEHVGRTGIFSLDGEYVFASYLIRLSIRRDIAEPEYVNAYMNTREFQTSVKSLASRAVGQSNISASSLAGYEIPLPPLDEQRRIVAELDTEKAQLESVLALVPRFETKIQRVMDSVWGDDEDS
;
A
#
# COMPACT_ATOMS: atom_id res chain seq x y z
N MET A 1 -6.88 1.53 -31.34
CA MET A 1 -5.62 1.01 -31.92
C MET A 1 -4.66 2.18 -32.10
N THR A 2 -3.63 2.28 -31.27
CA THR A 2 -2.49 3.19 -31.50
C THR A 2 -1.51 2.48 -32.44
N PRO A 3 -1.00 3.11 -33.51
CA PRO A 3 -0.06 2.44 -34.41
C PRO A 3 1.23 2.14 -33.65
N LYS A 4 1.63 0.85 -33.62
CA LYS A 4 2.94 0.40 -33.13
C LYS A 4 4.05 0.74 -34.14
N GLY A 5 4.24 2.03 -34.42
CA GLY A 5 5.30 2.54 -35.28
C GLY A 5 6.06 3.64 -34.54
N GLY A 6 7.20 3.31 -33.94
CA GLY A 6 8.11 4.32 -33.41
C GLY A 6 8.70 5.12 -34.57
N VAL A 7 8.60 6.45 -34.51
CA VAL A 7 9.26 7.33 -35.48
C VAL A 7 10.77 7.35 -35.17
N SER A 8 11.61 7.14 -36.18
CA SER A 8 13.07 7.26 -36.03
C SER A 8 13.45 8.72 -35.70
N PRO A 9 14.29 8.96 -34.69
CA PRO A 9 14.73 10.32 -34.36
C PRO A 9 15.38 10.99 -35.57
N HIS A 10 14.96 12.22 -35.88
CA HIS A 10 15.54 13.04 -36.95
C HIS A 10 15.81 14.47 -36.48
N THR A 11 16.70 15.18 -37.15
CA THR A 11 17.20 16.51 -36.73
C THR A 11 16.17 17.64 -36.77
N LYS A 12 14.98 17.43 -37.33
CA LYS A 12 13.91 18.45 -37.35
C LYS A 12 13.13 18.59 -36.02
N PHE A 13 13.54 17.92 -34.95
CA PHE A 13 12.91 18.05 -33.62
C PHE A 13 13.94 18.54 -32.62
N ARG A 14 13.54 19.42 -31.70
CA ARG A 14 14.40 19.90 -30.60
C ARG A 14 14.69 18.78 -29.60
N VAL A 15 13.82 17.78 -29.55
CA VAL A 15 13.92 16.64 -28.64
C VAL A 15 14.08 15.33 -29.40
N SER A 16 15.19 14.63 -29.16
CA SER A 16 15.35 13.24 -29.64
C SER A 16 14.47 12.29 -28.81
N ALA A 17 13.37 11.85 -29.41
CA ALA A 17 12.39 10.94 -28.78
C ALA A 17 11.84 9.93 -29.81
N ARG A 18 11.40 8.77 -29.31
CA ARG A 18 10.67 7.76 -30.12
C ARG A 18 9.16 7.74 -29.84
N LYS A 19 8.71 8.61 -28.93
CA LYS A 19 7.33 8.67 -28.41
C LYS A 19 6.55 9.73 -29.17
N SER A 20 5.46 9.32 -29.82
CA SER A 20 4.65 10.17 -30.69
C SER A 20 4.11 11.40 -29.97
N GLU A 21 3.73 11.29 -28.70
CA GLU A 21 3.20 12.40 -27.91
C GLU A 21 4.26 13.49 -27.64
N VAL A 22 5.53 13.09 -27.48
CA VAL A 22 6.66 14.02 -27.27
C VAL A 22 6.94 14.76 -28.58
N LEU A 23 7.04 14.02 -29.68
CA LEU A 23 7.30 14.57 -31.01
C LEU A 23 6.16 15.50 -31.47
N PHE A 24 4.91 15.11 -31.21
CA PHE A 24 3.74 15.91 -31.53
C PHE A 24 3.74 17.25 -30.77
N THR A 25 4.02 17.22 -29.47
CA THR A 25 4.03 18.44 -28.65
C THR A 25 5.16 19.38 -29.07
N ASP A 26 6.36 18.83 -29.35
CA ASP A 26 7.50 19.59 -29.89
C ASP A 26 7.16 20.22 -31.24
N TYR A 27 6.58 19.43 -32.16
CA TYR A 27 6.15 19.90 -33.48
C TYR A 27 5.21 21.10 -33.39
N ILE A 28 4.15 21.00 -32.57
CA ILE A 28 3.16 22.08 -32.43
C ILE A 28 3.82 23.34 -31.90
N ALA A 29 4.66 23.25 -30.88
CA ALA A 29 5.33 24.40 -30.29
C ALA A 29 6.32 25.07 -31.26
N GLU A 30 7.04 24.28 -32.06
CA GLU A 30 7.99 24.77 -33.05
C GLU A 30 7.30 25.55 -34.17
N HIS A 31 6.18 25.02 -34.69
CA HIS A 31 5.44 25.59 -35.83
C HIS A 31 4.67 26.88 -35.50
N LEU A 32 4.66 27.30 -34.24
CA LEU A 32 4.15 28.63 -33.88
C LEU A 32 5.09 29.72 -34.44
N THR A 33 4.53 30.68 -35.17
CA THR A 33 5.21 31.92 -35.55
C THR A 33 5.73 32.68 -34.32
N PRO A 34 6.60 33.70 -34.47
CA PRO A 34 7.09 34.48 -33.31
C PRO A 34 5.99 35.08 -32.41
N ASP A 35 4.85 35.47 -32.99
CA ASP A 35 3.62 35.90 -32.30
C ASP A 35 2.52 34.81 -32.26
N GLY A 36 2.89 33.57 -32.58
CA GLY A 36 2.00 32.44 -32.72
C GLY A 36 1.48 31.93 -31.38
N ARG A 37 0.30 31.31 -31.44
CA ARG A 37 -0.44 30.81 -30.28
C ARG A 37 -1.03 29.45 -30.59
N GLY A 38 -1.13 28.59 -29.59
CA GLY A 38 -1.66 27.25 -29.73
C GLY A 38 -2.22 26.72 -28.41
N VAL A 39 -3.12 25.76 -28.51
CA VAL A 39 -3.64 25.02 -27.36
C VAL A 39 -3.54 23.54 -27.71
N VAL A 40 -2.93 22.76 -26.83
CA VAL A 40 -2.68 21.34 -27.06
C VAL A 40 -3.06 20.51 -25.84
N ILE A 41 -3.85 19.46 -26.06
CA ILE A 41 -4.25 18.51 -25.02
C ILE A 41 -3.23 17.38 -25.02
N VAL A 42 -2.61 17.15 -23.87
CA VAL A 42 -1.55 16.17 -23.70
C VAL A 42 -1.89 15.15 -22.61
N PRO A 43 -1.42 13.90 -22.72
CA PRO A 43 -1.55 12.92 -21.66
C PRO A 43 -0.62 13.25 -20.49
N ASN A 44 -0.92 12.69 -19.31
CA ASN A 44 -0.13 12.92 -18.08
C ASN A 44 1.38 12.66 -18.25
N GLY A 45 1.79 11.77 -19.16
CA GLY A 45 3.20 11.53 -19.44
C GLY A 45 3.99 12.78 -19.85
N ILE A 46 3.38 13.68 -20.64
CA ILE A 46 4.04 14.93 -21.06
C ILE A 46 4.34 15.83 -19.87
N VAL A 47 3.45 15.89 -18.88
CA VAL A 47 3.60 16.79 -17.72
C VAL A 47 4.38 16.16 -16.56
N ALA A 48 4.43 14.83 -16.45
CA ALA A 48 4.92 14.13 -15.27
C ALA A 48 6.21 13.30 -15.46
N THR A 49 6.44 12.76 -16.67
CA THR A 49 7.47 11.71 -16.86
C THR A 49 8.88 12.26 -16.72
N ALA A 50 9.69 11.67 -15.83
CA ALA A 50 11.06 12.12 -15.53
C ALA A 50 12.13 11.71 -16.56
N GLN A 51 11.77 11.04 -17.66
CA GLN A 51 12.72 10.67 -18.71
C GLN A 51 13.27 11.91 -19.43
N ASN A 52 14.55 11.86 -19.83
CA ASN A 52 15.30 13.00 -20.38
C ASN A 52 14.59 13.72 -21.54
N ALA A 53 13.98 12.99 -22.48
CA ALA A 53 13.26 13.60 -23.61
C ALA A 53 12.07 14.46 -23.14
N TYR A 54 11.28 13.94 -22.19
CA TYR A 54 10.12 14.65 -21.63
C TYR A 54 10.56 15.87 -20.80
N VAL A 55 11.62 15.74 -20.01
CA VAL A 55 12.20 16.85 -19.24
C VAL A 55 12.69 17.96 -20.17
N LYS A 56 13.42 17.61 -21.24
CA LYS A 56 13.90 18.57 -22.25
C LYS A 56 12.75 19.30 -22.94
N LEU A 57 11.71 18.57 -23.37
CA LEU A 57 10.52 19.16 -23.96
C LEU A 57 9.89 20.20 -23.03
N ARG A 58 9.68 19.85 -21.75
CA ARG A 58 9.06 20.79 -20.79
C ARG A 58 9.90 22.05 -20.58
N LYS A 59 11.23 21.92 -20.50
CA LYS A 59 12.12 23.09 -20.42
C LYS A 59 11.92 24.03 -21.62
N PHE A 60 11.95 23.50 -22.84
CA PHE A 60 11.73 24.31 -24.05
C PHE A 60 10.35 24.97 -24.08
N LEU A 61 9.31 24.26 -23.64
CA LEU A 61 7.98 24.84 -23.55
C LEU A 61 7.96 26.01 -22.57
N ILE A 62 8.48 25.84 -21.34
CA ILE A 62 8.50 26.87 -20.30
C ILE A 62 9.26 28.12 -20.75
N GLU A 63 10.40 27.93 -21.41
CA GLU A 63 11.27 29.01 -21.87
C GLU A 63 10.68 29.79 -23.06
N ASP A 64 10.07 29.11 -24.04
CA ASP A 64 9.74 29.72 -25.34
C ASP A 64 8.24 30.04 -25.52
N SER A 65 7.32 29.24 -24.97
CA SER A 65 5.90 29.32 -25.40
C SER A 65 4.83 29.07 -24.34
N LEU A 66 5.11 28.36 -23.25
CA LEU A 66 4.10 27.96 -22.28
C LEU A 66 3.67 29.14 -21.41
N VAL A 67 2.36 29.34 -21.31
CA VAL A 67 1.77 30.41 -20.48
C VAL A 67 0.75 29.90 -19.47
N ALA A 68 0.09 28.76 -19.72
CA ALA A 68 -0.76 28.11 -18.73
C ALA A 68 -0.84 26.58 -18.91
N VAL A 69 -1.14 25.88 -17.82
CA VAL A 69 -1.41 24.44 -17.75
C VAL A 69 -2.73 24.23 -17.03
N VAL A 70 -3.70 23.62 -17.71
CA VAL A 70 -5.01 23.29 -17.14
C VAL A 70 -5.11 21.77 -16.94
N SER A 71 -5.14 21.32 -15.69
CA SER A 71 -5.28 19.91 -15.33
C SER A 71 -6.73 19.48 -15.44
N LEU A 72 -6.98 18.37 -16.15
CA LEU A 72 -8.30 17.78 -16.33
C LEU A 72 -8.46 16.51 -15.46
N PRO A 73 -9.68 16.18 -15.01
CA PRO A 73 -9.92 14.93 -14.30
C PRO A 73 -9.68 13.71 -15.22
N ALA A 74 -9.36 12.56 -14.62
CA ALA A 74 -9.28 11.31 -15.37
C ALA A 74 -10.68 10.88 -15.81
N GLY A 75 -10.84 10.47 -17.07
CA GLY A 75 -12.14 10.07 -17.62
C GLY A 75 -12.85 11.12 -18.47
N VAL A 76 -12.28 12.33 -18.60
CA VAL A 76 -12.83 13.39 -19.48
C VAL A 76 -13.07 12.92 -20.93
N PHE A 77 -12.21 12.03 -21.42
CA PHE A 77 -12.27 11.50 -22.77
C PHE A 77 -12.81 10.07 -22.87
N ARG A 78 -13.53 9.58 -21.84
CA ARG A 78 -14.25 8.30 -21.93
C ARG A 78 -15.39 8.38 -22.97
N PRO A 79 -15.75 7.26 -23.61
CA PRO A 79 -15.17 5.91 -23.46
C PRO A 79 -13.85 5.71 -24.22
N TYR A 80 -13.38 6.70 -24.98
CA TYR A 80 -12.19 6.56 -25.83
C TYR A 80 -10.89 6.43 -25.04
N SER A 81 -10.75 7.19 -23.93
CA SER A 81 -9.57 7.16 -23.07
C SER A 81 -9.93 7.54 -21.62
N GLY A 82 -9.54 6.68 -20.67
CA GLY A 82 -9.61 6.97 -19.24
C GLY A 82 -8.37 7.71 -18.70
N VAL A 83 -7.38 8.01 -19.53
CA VAL A 83 -6.10 8.59 -19.10
C VAL A 83 -6.29 10.04 -18.67
N LYS A 84 -5.66 10.44 -17.56
CA LYS A 84 -5.60 11.83 -17.12
C LYS A 84 -4.87 12.70 -18.15
N THR A 85 -5.45 13.85 -18.48
CA THR A 85 -4.93 14.76 -19.50
C THR A 85 -4.76 16.17 -18.94
N SER A 86 -4.02 17.00 -19.65
CA SER A 86 -3.87 18.41 -19.36
C SER A 86 -3.89 19.22 -20.64
N ILE A 87 -4.37 20.45 -20.56
CA ILE A 87 -4.35 21.41 -21.65
C ILE A 87 -3.14 22.33 -21.45
N LEU A 88 -2.23 22.36 -22.42
CA LEU A 88 -1.15 23.34 -22.46
C LEU A 88 -1.56 24.51 -23.33
N VAL A 89 -1.46 25.72 -22.77
CA VAL A 89 -1.73 26.97 -23.48
C VAL A 89 -0.40 27.59 -23.85
N LEU A 90 -0.20 27.78 -25.15
CA LEU A 90 1.03 28.28 -25.76
C LEU A 90 0.81 29.65 -26.38
N ASP A 91 1.68 30.61 -26.08
CA ASP A 91 1.70 31.97 -26.61
C ASP A 91 3.16 32.48 -26.58
N LYS A 92 3.86 32.44 -27.73
CA LYS A 92 5.30 32.77 -27.80
C LYS A 92 5.59 34.23 -27.44
N LYS A 93 4.66 35.13 -27.76
CA LYS A 93 4.81 36.56 -27.46
C LYS A 93 4.69 36.81 -25.96
N LEU A 94 3.66 36.23 -25.34
CA LEU A 94 3.40 36.43 -23.92
C LEU A 94 4.41 35.68 -23.04
N ALA A 95 4.80 34.45 -23.42
CA ALA A 95 5.75 33.65 -22.66
C ALA A 95 7.09 34.36 -22.41
N ARG A 96 7.55 35.21 -23.35
CA ARG A 96 8.79 35.99 -23.18
C ARG A 96 8.65 37.20 -22.25
N LYS A 97 7.42 37.60 -21.91
CA LYS A 97 7.11 38.77 -21.07
C LYS A 97 6.75 38.41 -19.64
N ILE A 98 6.35 37.16 -19.39
CA ILE A 98 5.88 36.70 -18.09
C ILE A 98 6.91 35.80 -17.43
N ASP A 99 7.14 36.03 -16.14
CA ASP A 99 8.03 35.20 -15.31
C ASP A 99 7.30 34.00 -14.69
N ASN A 100 5.98 33.92 -14.85
CA ASN A 100 5.11 32.93 -14.24
C ASN A 100 4.33 32.14 -15.30
N VAL A 101 4.01 30.87 -15.01
CA VAL A 101 3.07 30.04 -15.76
C VAL A 101 1.85 29.79 -14.88
N LEU A 102 0.65 29.98 -15.41
CA LEU A 102 -0.60 29.74 -14.66
C LEU A 102 -0.93 28.25 -14.63
N PHE A 103 -1.12 27.69 -13.44
CA PHE A 103 -1.65 26.34 -13.25
C PHE A 103 -3.10 26.41 -12.77
N LEU A 104 -3.98 25.61 -13.35
CA LEU A 104 -5.41 25.54 -13.06
C LEU A 104 -5.85 24.09 -12.91
N LYS A 105 -6.77 23.79 -11.99
CA LYS A 105 -7.40 22.47 -11.84
C LYS A 105 -8.88 22.54 -12.17
N ILE A 106 -9.32 21.66 -13.06
CA ILE A 106 -10.72 21.37 -13.36
C ILE A 106 -11.13 20.16 -12.53
N ASN A 107 -12.25 20.24 -11.82
CA ASN A 107 -12.84 19.12 -11.10
C ASN A 107 -14.03 18.53 -11.88
N ALA A 108 -14.82 19.36 -12.56
CA ALA A 108 -15.97 18.94 -13.36
C ALA A 108 -15.99 19.59 -14.75
N ASP A 109 -16.37 18.84 -15.77
CA ASP A 109 -16.42 19.29 -17.17
C ASP A 109 -17.85 19.33 -17.75
N GLY A 110 -18.87 19.27 -16.90
CA GLY A 110 -20.28 19.20 -17.29
C GLY A 110 -20.78 17.79 -17.60
N PHE A 111 -19.98 16.75 -17.34
CA PHE A 111 -20.36 15.35 -17.50
C PHE A 111 -19.85 14.49 -16.35
N ASP A 112 -20.49 13.33 -16.12
CA ASP A 112 -19.92 12.30 -15.26
C ASP A 112 -18.63 11.72 -15.86
N LEU A 113 -17.77 11.15 -15.02
CA LEU A 113 -16.51 10.53 -15.44
C LEU A 113 -16.65 9.04 -15.78
N GLY A 114 -17.89 8.58 -16.01
CA GLY A 114 -18.21 7.22 -16.42
C GLY A 114 -18.09 7.03 -17.93
N ASP A 115 -18.21 5.78 -18.40
CA ASP A 115 -18.12 5.47 -19.84
C ASP A 115 -19.28 6.04 -20.66
N GLN A 116 -20.41 6.31 -19.99
CA GLN A 116 -21.60 6.88 -20.63
C GLN A 116 -21.59 8.41 -20.69
N ARG A 117 -20.68 9.09 -19.96
CA ARG A 117 -20.52 10.55 -19.99
C ARG A 117 -21.85 11.27 -19.91
N ARG A 118 -22.65 11.02 -18.86
CA ARG A 118 -23.97 11.65 -18.74
C ARG A 118 -23.81 13.11 -18.31
N PRO A 119 -24.59 14.06 -18.85
CA PRO A 119 -24.50 15.47 -18.47
C PRO A 119 -24.72 15.70 -16.97
N THR A 120 -23.96 16.62 -16.38
CA THR A 120 -24.07 17.07 -14.99
C THR A 120 -24.19 18.60 -14.92
N ILE A 121 -24.61 19.12 -13.77
CA ILE A 121 -24.75 20.57 -13.53
C ILE A 121 -23.38 21.24 -13.32
N GLU A 122 -22.44 20.52 -12.70
CA GLU A 122 -21.12 21.04 -12.36
C GLU A 122 -20.23 21.15 -13.61
N ASN A 123 -19.75 22.36 -13.92
CA ASN A 123 -18.88 22.60 -15.07
C ASN A 123 -17.93 23.78 -14.83
N ASP A 124 -16.65 23.46 -14.68
CA ASP A 124 -15.58 24.42 -14.40
C ASP A 124 -14.99 25.07 -15.66
N LEU A 125 -15.28 24.51 -16.86
CA LEU A 125 -14.66 24.95 -18.11
C LEU A 125 -14.94 26.42 -18.46
N PRO A 126 -16.16 26.97 -18.30
CA PRO A 126 -16.43 28.37 -18.59
C PRO A 126 -15.60 29.32 -17.71
N GLU A 127 -15.46 28.98 -16.43
CA GLU A 127 -14.69 29.77 -15.48
C GLU A 127 -13.19 29.68 -15.76
N ALA A 128 -12.69 28.49 -16.09
CA ALA A 128 -11.29 28.31 -16.48
C ALA A 128 -10.96 29.08 -17.77
N GLU A 129 -11.87 29.12 -18.73
CA GLU A 129 -11.71 29.92 -19.94
C GLU A 129 -11.61 31.42 -19.61
N ARG A 130 -12.48 31.92 -18.73
CA ARG A 130 -12.44 33.30 -18.23
C ARG A 130 -11.07 33.62 -17.63
N MET A 131 -10.57 32.76 -16.75
CA MET A 131 -9.28 32.92 -16.08
C MET A 131 -8.09 32.91 -17.06
N VAL A 132 -8.05 31.95 -17.99
CA VAL A 132 -6.98 31.87 -19.00
C VAL A 132 -7.00 33.11 -19.90
N LYS A 133 -8.19 33.60 -20.30
CA LYS A 133 -8.33 34.84 -21.07
C LYS A 133 -7.83 36.05 -20.28
N ALA A 134 -8.14 36.15 -18.99
CA ALA A 134 -7.69 37.24 -18.13
C ALA A 134 -6.16 37.21 -17.91
N TRP A 135 -5.60 36.03 -17.64
CA TRP A 135 -4.15 35.81 -17.54
C TRP A 135 -3.42 36.28 -18.79
N ARG A 136 -3.95 35.92 -19.97
CA ARG A 136 -3.35 36.31 -21.26
C ARG A 136 -3.40 37.79 -21.58
N ARG A 137 -4.32 38.54 -20.97
CA ARG A 137 -4.46 39.99 -21.15
C ARG A 137 -3.68 40.78 -20.09
N GLU A 138 -2.82 40.13 -19.29
CA GLU A 138 -2.08 40.72 -18.17
C GLU A 138 -2.98 41.45 -17.15
N THR A 139 -4.29 41.17 -17.17
CA THR A 139 -5.28 41.77 -16.26
C THR A 139 -5.31 41.08 -14.91
N PHE A 140 -4.44 40.09 -14.72
CA PHE A 140 -4.31 39.26 -13.52
C PHE A 140 -3.64 39.96 -12.32
N LYS A 141 -3.33 41.25 -12.44
CA LYS A 141 -2.70 42.05 -11.38
C LYS A 141 -3.62 42.38 -10.20
N THR A 142 -4.92 42.07 -10.32
CA THR A 142 -5.93 42.22 -9.27
C THR A 142 -6.60 40.86 -9.05
N GLY A 143 -6.63 40.38 -7.81
CA GLY A 143 -7.16 39.06 -7.45
C GLY A 143 -8.56 38.84 -8.04
N PHE A 144 -8.75 37.70 -8.70
CA PHE A 144 -10.07 37.26 -9.17
C PHE A 144 -10.75 36.45 -8.06
N GLU A 145 -12.01 36.77 -7.78
CA GLU A 145 -12.90 35.80 -7.14
C GLU A 145 -13.19 34.69 -8.15
N THR A 146 -12.84 33.46 -7.78
CA THR A 146 -13.06 32.24 -8.56
C THR A 146 -13.16 31.06 -7.60
N HIS A 147 -13.98 30.06 -7.93
CA HIS A 147 -14.06 28.81 -7.20
C HIS A 147 -12.99 27.80 -7.64
N LEU A 148 -12.25 28.07 -8.71
CA LEU A 148 -11.24 27.15 -9.23
C LEU A 148 -9.96 27.18 -8.40
N THR A 149 -9.34 26.00 -8.25
CA THR A 149 -7.99 25.92 -7.70
C THR A 149 -6.98 26.33 -8.77
N PHE A 150 -6.17 27.34 -8.47
CA PHE A 150 -5.17 27.85 -9.41
C PHE A 150 -3.91 28.37 -8.68
N LYS A 151 -2.79 28.44 -9.40
CA LYS A 151 -1.56 29.06 -8.91
C LYS A 151 -0.66 29.54 -10.06
N PRO A 152 -0.23 30.81 -10.06
CA PRO A 152 0.92 31.25 -10.84
C PRO A 152 2.21 30.67 -10.27
N VAL A 153 3.06 30.07 -11.10
CA VAL A 153 4.32 29.46 -10.67
C VAL A 153 5.48 30.04 -11.47
N GLU A 154 6.53 30.46 -10.78
CA GLU A 154 7.71 31.05 -11.40
C GLU A 154 8.42 30.05 -12.32
N LYS A 155 8.80 30.51 -13.53
CA LYS A 155 9.54 29.70 -14.51
C LYS A 155 10.86 29.20 -13.95
N VAL A 156 11.56 30.02 -13.18
CA VAL A 156 12.85 29.66 -12.55
C VAL A 156 12.67 28.48 -11.60
N PHE A 157 11.57 28.45 -10.83
CA PHE A 157 11.24 27.34 -9.95
C PHE A 157 10.98 26.05 -10.74
N LEU A 158 10.17 26.14 -11.82
CA LEU A 158 9.87 24.98 -12.68
C LEU A 158 11.14 24.39 -13.30
N LEU A 159 12.04 25.23 -13.81
CA LEU A 159 13.26 24.81 -14.51
C LEU A 159 14.31 24.17 -13.59
N LYS A 160 14.33 24.55 -12.29
CA LYS A 160 15.24 23.99 -11.27
C LYS A 160 14.78 22.64 -10.71
N GLY A 161 13.50 22.29 -10.82
CA GLY A 161 12.97 21.03 -10.30
C GLY A 161 13.59 19.79 -10.95
N ARG A 162 13.88 18.74 -10.15
CA ARG A 162 14.59 17.50 -10.56
C ARG A 162 13.96 16.77 -11.77
N ALA A 163 12.70 17.04 -12.10
CA ALA A 163 12.01 16.53 -13.29
C ALA A 163 11.35 17.62 -14.16
N CYS A 164 11.52 18.91 -13.85
CA CYS A 164 10.82 20.01 -14.54
C CYS A 164 9.32 19.72 -14.72
N SER A 165 8.66 19.23 -13.66
CA SER A 165 7.28 18.74 -13.73
C SER A 165 6.32 19.88 -14.11
N LEU A 166 5.25 19.56 -14.83
CA LEU A 166 4.13 20.47 -15.10
C LEU A 166 2.82 19.92 -14.52
N GLN A 167 2.91 18.98 -13.58
CA GLN A 167 1.73 18.49 -12.86
C GLN A 167 1.22 19.60 -11.95
N ALA A 168 0.05 20.15 -12.29
CA ALA A 168 -0.56 21.27 -11.56
C ALA A 168 -0.70 20.98 -10.06
N GLU A 169 -0.99 19.73 -9.72
CA GLU A 169 -1.18 19.27 -8.34
C GLU A 169 0.05 19.45 -7.45
N LEU A 170 1.26 19.39 -8.02
CA LEU A 170 2.51 19.60 -7.27
C LEU A 170 2.70 21.06 -6.87
N PHE A 171 2.09 21.99 -7.61
CA PHE A 171 2.27 23.42 -7.37
C PHE A 171 1.21 23.99 -6.46
N PHE A 172 0.03 23.38 -6.43
CA PHE A 172 -0.96 23.69 -5.41
C PHE A 172 -0.48 23.36 -3.99
N GLY A 173 0.73 22.78 -3.86
CA GLY A 173 1.47 22.55 -2.62
C GLY A 173 1.14 23.55 -1.52
N GLU A 174 0.62 22.97 -0.44
CA GLU A 174 0.64 23.45 0.93
C GLU A 174 0.70 24.96 1.05
N LYS A 175 -0.42 25.58 0.71
CA LYS A 175 -1.19 26.13 1.80
C LYS A 175 -2.48 25.33 1.86
N VAL A 176 -2.51 24.34 2.75
CA VAL A 176 -3.49 24.45 3.82
C VAL A 176 -3.26 25.88 4.32
N LYS A 177 -4.01 26.83 3.78
CA LYS A 177 -4.42 27.92 4.64
C LYS A 177 -4.99 27.09 5.78
N ALA A 178 -4.42 27.22 6.97
CA ALA A 178 -5.20 26.99 8.15
C ALA A 178 -6.43 27.89 7.95
N VAL A 179 -7.42 27.39 7.21
CA VAL A 179 -8.79 27.43 7.66
C VAL A 179 -8.60 26.85 9.03
N SER A 180 -8.59 27.72 10.04
CA SER A 180 -8.41 27.29 11.41
C SER A 180 -9.26 26.04 11.56
N SER A 181 -8.62 24.88 11.64
CA SER A 181 -9.35 23.66 11.88
C SER A 181 -9.86 23.87 13.27
N GLU A 182 -11.17 24.09 13.39
CA GLU A 182 -11.78 24.15 14.69
C GLU A 182 -11.46 22.80 15.35
N THR A 183 -10.79 22.85 16.50
CA THR A 183 -10.62 21.67 17.32
C THR A 183 -11.93 21.47 18.06
N VAL A 184 -12.55 20.30 17.89
CA VAL A 184 -13.79 19.95 18.57
C VAL A 184 -13.59 18.68 19.38
N ALA A 185 -14.34 18.54 20.48
CA ALA A 185 -14.44 17.25 21.15
C ALA A 185 -15.15 16.27 20.21
N LEU A 186 -14.62 15.05 20.06
CA LEU A 186 -15.24 14.03 19.21
C LEU A 186 -16.67 13.67 19.67
N GLY A 187 -16.98 13.88 20.95
CA GLY A 187 -18.34 13.88 21.53
C GLY A 187 -19.36 14.76 20.80
N ASP A 188 -18.92 15.89 20.23
CA ASP A 188 -19.77 16.89 19.60
C ASP A 188 -19.98 16.65 18.10
N ALA A 189 -19.20 15.73 17.52
CA ALA A 189 -19.21 15.40 16.08
C ALA A 189 -19.58 13.94 15.78
N ALA A 190 -19.80 13.10 16.82
CA ALA A 190 -20.12 11.69 16.64
C ALA A 190 -20.96 11.10 17.78
N MET A 191 -21.76 10.09 17.45
CA MET A 191 -22.49 9.27 18.41
C MET A 191 -21.68 8.01 18.76
N PHE A 192 -21.74 7.61 20.02
CA PHE A 192 -20.98 6.47 20.54
C PHE A 192 -21.90 5.33 20.96
N SER A 193 -21.54 4.10 20.58
CA SER A 193 -22.20 2.89 21.06
C SER A 193 -21.16 1.84 21.45
N ASN A 194 -21.40 1.15 22.56
CA ASN A 194 -20.65 -0.05 22.89
C ASN A 194 -21.31 -1.26 22.22
N GLY A 195 -20.50 -2.23 21.82
CA GLY A 195 -21.01 -3.51 21.34
C GLY A 195 -21.48 -4.43 22.46
N GLY A 196 -21.99 -5.60 22.07
CA GLY A 196 -22.51 -6.62 22.98
C GLY A 196 -22.34 -8.02 22.41
N THR A 197 -22.05 -8.98 23.28
CA THR A 197 -21.94 -10.39 22.89
C THR A 197 -23.27 -11.10 23.18
N PRO A 198 -23.99 -11.61 22.16
CA PRO A 198 -25.11 -12.51 22.37
C PRO A 198 -24.67 -13.75 23.17
N SER A 199 -25.59 -14.39 23.90
CA SER A 199 -25.21 -15.57 24.67
C SER A 199 -24.65 -16.68 23.76
N LYS A 200 -23.41 -17.11 24.02
CA LYS A 200 -22.78 -18.23 23.30
C LYS A 200 -23.44 -19.58 23.59
N SER A 201 -24.22 -19.66 24.67
CA SER A 201 -24.99 -20.86 25.00
C SER A 201 -26.26 -21.02 24.15
N ASN A 202 -26.67 -19.99 23.39
CA ASN A 202 -27.78 -20.08 22.46
C ASN A 202 -27.26 -20.15 21.01
N PRO A 203 -27.21 -21.34 20.38
CA PRO A 203 -26.69 -21.47 19.02
C PRO A 203 -27.49 -20.69 17.97
N THR A 204 -28.78 -20.45 18.16
CA THR A 204 -29.62 -19.75 17.17
C THR A 204 -29.18 -18.30 16.97
N PHE A 205 -28.58 -17.69 18.00
CA PHE A 205 -28.03 -16.34 17.90
C PHE A 205 -26.83 -16.24 16.97
N TRP A 206 -26.14 -17.35 16.71
CA TRP A 206 -24.92 -17.41 15.88
C TRP A 206 -25.18 -18.10 14.53
N GLN A 207 -26.44 -18.37 14.21
CA GLN A 207 -26.88 -18.94 12.94
C GLN A 207 -27.59 -17.86 12.13
N GLY A 208 -26.81 -16.93 11.59
CA GLY A 208 -27.30 -15.85 10.74
C GLY A 208 -26.24 -15.35 9.76
N ASP A 209 -26.57 -14.28 9.06
CA ASP A 209 -25.75 -13.69 8.00
C ASP A 209 -25.26 -12.27 8.33
N ILE A 210 -25.60 -11.76 9.52
CA ILE A 210 -25.22 -10.41 9.97
C ILE A 210 -23.82 -10.48 10.57
N PRO A 211 -22.81 -9.78 10.01
CA PRO A 211 -21.44 -9.84 10.53
C PRO A 211 -21.35 -9.33 11.96
N TRP A 212 -20.59 -10.03 12.80
CA TRP A 212 -20.34 -9.68 14.18
C TRP A 212 -18.84 -9.44 14.41
N VAL A 213 -18.46 -8.16 14.45
CA VAL A 213 -17.06 -7.74 14.50
C VAL A 213 -16.48 -7.94 15.90
N SER A 214 -15.30 -8.56 15.95
CA SER A 214 -14.46 -8.70 17.12
C SER A 214 -13.07 -8.10 16.87
N PRO A 215 -12.21 -7.94 17.91
CA PRO A 215 -10.84 -7.51 17.70
C PRO A 215 -10.03 -8.37 16.72
N LYS A 216 -10.45 -9.61 16.44
CA LYS A 216 -9.79 -10.50 15.46
C LYS A 216 -10.02 -10.08 14.01
N ASP A 217 -11.10 -9.33 13.76
CA ASP A 217 -11.53 -8.88 12.43
C ASP A 217 -10.94 -7.50 12.07
N MET A 218 -10.38 -6.78 13.05
CA MET A 218 -9.83 -5.43 12.93
C MET A 218 -8.43 -5.40 12.26
N LYS A 219 -8.30 -6.07 11.11
CA LYS A 219 -7.04 -6.26 10.36
C LYS A 219 -6.92 -5.35 9.12
N SER A 220 -8.02 -4.77 8.66
CA SER A 220 -8.11 -3.90 7.49
C SER A 220 -8.68 -2.54 7.85
N LEU A 221 -8.49 -1.54 6.96
CA LEU A 221 -9.11 -0.21 7.12
C LEU A 221 -10.62 -0.25 6.94
N ILE A 222 -11.11 -1.17 6.10
CA ILE A 222 -12.51 -1.36 5.79
C ILE A 222 -12.85 -2.82 6.04
N ILE A 223 -13.83 -3.07 6.90
CA ILE A 223 -14.35 -4.39 7.22
C ILE A 223 -15.57 -4.63 6.32
N THR A 224 -15.45 -5.64 5.46
CA THR A 224 -16.53 -6.05 4.55
C THR A 224 -17.29 -7.26 5.09
N ASP A 225 -16.62 -8.10 5.88
CA ASP A 225 -17.19 -9.28 6.53
C ASP A 225 -16.37 -9.71 7.76
N THR A 226 -16.86 -10.68 8.53
CA THR A 226 -16.26 -11.15 9.79
C THR A 226 -16.20 -12.67 9.86
N GLU A 227 -15.42 -13.21 10.81
CA GLU A 227 -15.35 -14.66 11.06
C GLU A 227 -16.67 -15.22 11.62
N ASP A 228 -17.28 -14.50 12.55
CA ASP A 228 -18.54 -14.87 13.20
C ASP A 228 -19.71 -14.02 12.66
N HIS A 229 -20.89 -14.64 12.55
CA HIS A 229 -22.14 -13.97 12.17
C HIS A 229 -23.22 -14.22 13.23
N VAL A 230 -24.18 -13.30 13.31
CA VAL A 230 -25.31 -13.39 14.22
C VAL A 230 -26.64 -13.32 13.48
N SER A 231 -27.69 -13.84 14.10
CA SER A 231 -29.05 -13.78 13.55
C SER A 231 -29.76 -12.47 13.91
N ALA A 232 -30.85 -12.16 13.20
CA ALA A 232 -31.72 -11.03 13.54
C ALA A 232 -32.30 -11.16 14.96
N GLU A 233 -32.64 -12.39 15.37
CA GLU A 233 -33.10 -12.71 16.74
C GLU A 233 -32.09 -12.27 17.80
N ALA A 234 -30.79 -12.43 17.53
CA ALA A 234 -29.74 -12.01 18.45
C ALA A 234 -29.73 -10.48 18.68
N ILE A 235 -30.13 -9.69 17.69
CA ILE A 235 -30.21 -8.23 17.82
C ILE A 235 -31.42 -7.83 18.66
N GLU A 236 -32.56 -8.49 18.45
CA GLU A 236 -33.80 -8.21 19.18
C GLU A 236 -33.74 -8.66 20.65
N SER A 237 -33.06 -9.78 20.90
CA SER A 237 -33.09 -10.50 22.18
C SER A 237 -31.79 -10.43 22.98
N SER A 238 -30.82 -9.59 22.59
CA SER A 238 -29.55 -9.44 23.31
C SER A 238 -29.03 -8.00 23.38
N ALA A 239 -27.88 -7.83 24.02
CA ALA A 239 -27.19 -6.54 24.10
C ALA A 239 -26.46 -6.15 22.80
N THR A 240 -26.39 -7.04 21.80
CA THR A 240 -25.77 -6.72 20.51
C THR A 240 -26.65 -5.75 19.74
N LYS A 241 -26.02 -4.85 18.97
CA LYS A 241 -26.72 -3.78 18.26
C LYS A 241 -26.25 -3.72 16.82
N LEU A 242 -27.20 -3.51 15.92
CA LEU A 242 -26.89 -3.26 14.52
C LEU A 242 -26.40 -1.82 14.35
N LEU A 243 -25.21 -1.67 13.79
CA LEU A 243 -24.61 -0.39 13.46
C LEU A 243 -24.75 -0.13 11.97
N PRO A 244 -25.01 1.12 11.53
CA PRO A 244 -25.11 1.45 10.12
C PRO A 244 -23.73 1.40 9.44
N ALA A 245 -23.75 1.22 8.12
CA ALA A 245 -22.54 1.33 7.30
C ALA A 245 -21.84 2.69 7.51
N GLU A 246 -20.51 2.68 7.34
CA GLU A 246 -19.61 3.81 7.58
C GLU A 246 -19.49 4.23 9.06
N THR A 247 -19.85 3.35 9.99
CA THR A 247 -19.50 3.52 11.40
C THR A 247 -18.00 3.21 11.59
N VAL A 248 -17.29 4.09 12.30
CA VAL A 248 -15.88 3.87 12.65
C VAL A 248 -15.80 3.03 13.92
N LEU A 249 -15.01 1.97 13.90
CA LEU A 249 -14.81 1.06 15.02
C LEU A 249 -13.42 1.26 15.61
N CYS A 250 -13.32 1.23 16.93
CA CYS A 250 -12.06 1.28 17.66
C CYS A 250 -12.02 0.17 18.70
N VAL A 251 -10.93 -0.60 18.77
CA VAL A 251 -10.76 -1.56 19.87
C VAL A 251 -10.44 -0.77 21.14
N VAL A 252 -11.23 -0.99 22.20
CA VAL A 252 -11.10 -0.27 23.48
C VAL A 252 -10.75 -1.16 24.66
N ARG A 253 -10.73 -2.48 24.46
CA ARG A 253 -10.27 -3.45 25.47
C ARG A 253 -9.62 -4.66 24.80
N SER A 254 -8.30 -4.79 24.88
CA SER A 254 -7.58 -5.96 24.36
C SER A 254 -6.09 -5.90 24.70
N GLY A 255 -5.42 -7.05 24.74
CA GLY A 255 -3.95 -7.09 24.86
C GLY A 255 -3.20 -6.44 23.70
N ILE A 256 -3.83 -6.31 22.53
CA ILE A 256 -3.24 -5.65 21.34
C ILE A 256 -2.94 -4.17 21.59
N LEU A 257 -3.68 -3.52 22.50
CA LEU A 257 -3.53 -2.11 22.85
C LEU A 257 -2.20 -1.79 23.54
N LYS A 258 -1.39 -2.80 23.90
CA LYS A 258 -0.01 -2.58 24.34
C LYS A 258 0.88 -2.00 23.24
N HIS A 259 0.53 -2.22 21.97
CA HIS A 259 1.41 -1.91 20.84
C HIS A 259 0.68 -1.24 19.67
N THR A 260 -0.64 -1.35 19.58
CA THR A 260 -1.39 -0.93 18.40
C THR A 260 -2.80 -0.51 18.78
N LEU A 261 -3.32 0.53 18.12
CA LEU A 261 -4.72 0.95 18.17
C LEU A 261 -5.42 0.50 16.88
N PRO A 262 -6.16 -0.63 16.89
CA PRO A 262 -6.94 -1.02 15.73
C PRO A 262 -8.15 -0.09 15.54
N VAL A 263 -8.21 0.54 14.37
CA VAL A 263 -9.30 1.41 13.91
C VAL A 263 -9.69 0.99 12.49
N ALA A 264 -10.99 0.85 12.23
CA ALA A 264 -11.54 0.42 10.95
C ALA A 264 -12.93 1.00 10.69
N ILE A 265 -13.44 0.89 9.46
CA ILE A 265 -14.80 1.30 9.07
C ILE A 265 -15.58 0.08 8.59
N ILE A 266 -16.85 -0.05 8.99
CA ILE A 266 -17.72 -1.11 8.46
C ILE A 266 -18.34 -0.71 7.11
N ALA A 267 -18.21 -1.57 6.10
CA ALA A 267 -18.70 -1.31 4.74
C ALA A 267 -20.22 -1.54 4.58
N ARG A 268 -20.81 -2.31 5.49
CA ARG A 268 -22.23 -2.66 5.53
C ARG A 268 -22.72 -2.64 6.99
N PRO A 269 -24.03 -2.75 7.26
CA PRO A 269 -24.52 -2.88 8.62
C PRO A 269 -23.91 -4.12 9.30
N MET A 270 -23.40 -3.94 10.52
CA MET A 270 -22.74 -5.00 11.30
C MET A 270 -22.98 -4.81 12.80
N CYS A 271 -22.82 -5.87 13.57
CA CYS A 271 -22.81 -5.84 15.03
C CYS A 271 -21.36 -5.88 15.55
N THR A 272 -21.11 -5.52 16.81
CA THR A 272 -19.79 -5.65 17.42
C THR A 272 -19.84 -6.26 18.81
N ASN A 273 -18.70 -6.80 19.26
CA ASN A 273 -18.52 -7.25 20.63
C ASN A 273 -18.29 -6.10 21.62
N GLN A 274 -18.27 -6.40 22.93
CA GLN A 274 -18.09 -5.41 24.00
C GLN A 274 -16.69 -4.77 24.08
N ASP A 275 -15.72 -5.30 23.32
CA ASP A 275 -14.34 -4.81 23.32
C ASP A 275 -14.11 -3.73 22.24
N ILE A 276 -15.14 -3.47 21.43
CA ILE A 276 -15.15 -2.47 20.36
C ILE A 276 -16.10 -1.33 20.70
N LEU A 277 -15.59 -0.12 20.55
CA LEU A 277 -16.35 1.12 20.54
C LEU A 277 -16.75 1.45 19.10
N ALA A 278 -18.02 1.68 18.89
CA ALA A 278 -18.57 2.19 17.65
C ALA A 278 -18.73 3.71 17.74
N ILE A 279 -18.23 4.42 16.73
CA ILE A 279 -18.21 5.87 16.60
C ILE A 279 -18.91 6.19 15.28
N ALA A 280 -20.18 6.57 15.35
CA ALA A 280 -20.98 6.95 14.20
C ALA A 280 -20.87 8.47 14.00
N PRO A 281 -20.09 8.95 13.01
CA PRO A 281 -19.89 10.38 12.80
C PRO A 281 -21.17 11.06 12.30
N ASP A 282 -21.38 12.31 12.70
CA ASP A 282 -22.35 13.18 12.06
C ASP A 282 -21.84 13.52 10.65
N LYS A 283 -22.35 12.81 9.64
CA LYS A 283 -21.89 12.90 8.26
C LYS A 283 -22.10 14.28 7.64
N ALA A 284 -22.92 15.16 8.24
CA ALA A 284 -23.06 16.55 7.80
C ALA A 284 -21.82 17.39 8.14
N ARG A 285 -20.99 16.96 9.09
CA ARG A 285 -19.83 17.70 9.62
C ARG A 285 -18.52 16.90 9.65
N LEU A 286 -18.60 15.57 9.69
CA LEU A 286 -17.45 14.69 9.84
C LEU A 286 -17.53 13.50 8.88
N ASN A 287 -16.58 13.43 7.96
CA ASN A 287 -16.44 12.32 7.04
C ASN A 287 -15.90 11.07 7.78
N PRO A 288 -16.53 9.89 7.66
CA PRO A 288 -16.08 8.67 8.33
C PRO A 288 -14.64 8.24 8.02
N LYS A 289 -14.21 8.38 6.76
CA LYS A 289 -12.84 8.07 6.34
C LYS A 289 -11.85 9.07 6.92
N PHE A 290 -12.23 10.34 6.97
CA PHE A 290 -11.43 11.36 7.65
C PHE A 290 -11.24 11.01 9.12
N LEU A 291 -12.31 10.69 9.85
CA LEU A 291 -12.23 10.25 11.25
C LEU A 291 -11.32 9.03 11.43
N LEU A 292 -11.41 8.03 10.54
CA LEU A 292 -10.51 6.87 10.56
C LEU A 292 -9.04 7.30 10.53
N PHE A 293 -8.64 8.18 9.60
CA PHE A 293 -7.24 8.60 9.48
C PHE A 293 -6.81 9.55 10.58
N VAL A 294 -7.70 10.41 11.09
CA VAL A 294 -7.48 11.26 12.29
C VAL A 294 -7.10 10.39 13.49
N LEU A 295 -7.90 9.37 13.81
CA LEU A 295 -7.61 8.46 14.93
C LEU A 295 -6.34 7.64 14.71
N LYS A 296 -6.08 7.19 13.47
CA LYS A 296 -4.86 6.44 13.15
C LYS A 296 -3.61 7.30 13.28
N GLY A 297 -3.64 8.54 12.81
CA GLY A 297 -2.51 9.48 12.85
C GLY A 297 -2.02 9.77 14.28
N ARG A 298 -2.92 9.73 15.27
CA ARG A 298 -2.61 9.91 16.71
C ARG A 298 -2.64 8.63 17.52
N SER A 299 -2.51 7.46 16.91
CA SER A 299 -2.61 6.17 17.62
C SER A 299 -1.67 6.08 18.83
N ALA A 300 -0.42 6.56 18.70
CA ALA A 300 0.55 6.50 19.79
C ALA A 300 0.15 7.36 21.01
N GLU A 301 -0.34 8.57 20.74
CA GLU A 301 -0.84 9.51 21.76
C GLU A 301 -2.12 8.98 22.42
N ILE A 302 -3.09 8.53 21.62
CA ILE A 302 -4.34 7.94 22.11
C ILE A 302 -4.07 6.75 23.04
N LEU A 303 -3.13 5.86 22.67
CA LEU A 303 -2.77 4.72 23.52
C LEU A 303 -2.07 5.15 24.81
N ARG A 304 -1.15 6.13 24.73
CA ARG A 304 -0.40 6.62 25.88
C ARG A 304 -1.31 7.28 26.91
N ASP A 305 -2.24 8.12 26.44
CA ASP A 305 -3.01 9.02 27.31
C ASP A 305 -4.39 8.43 27.67
N GLY A 306 -4.90 7.49 26.86
CA GLY A 306 -6.23 6.91 27.04
C GLY A 306 -6.29 5.58 27.78
N ILE A 307 -5.18 4.85 27.93
CA ILE A 307 -5.15 3.51 28.54
C ILE A 307 -4.98 3.58 30.06
N LYS A 308 -5.78 2.79 30.79
CA LYS A 308 -5.66 2.61 32.24
C LYS A 308 -4.34 1.94 32.62
N THR A 309 -3.63 2.49 33.60
CA THR A 309 -2.40 1.89 34.14
C THR A 309 -2.68 0.74 35.12
N GLY A 310 -1.79 -0.26 35.17
CA GLY A 310 -1.79 -1.31 36.21
C GLY A 310 -2.79 -2.47 36.01
N VAL A 311 -3.41 -2.60 34.84
CA VAL A 311 -4.36 -3.68 34.52
C VAL A 311 -3.74 -4.82 33.73
N THR A 312 -4.16 -6.06 33.98
CA THR A 312 -3.69 -7.26 33.26
C THR A 312 -4.09 -7.24 31.77
N VAL A 313 -5.26 -6.69 31.47
CA VAL A 313 -5.78 -6.49 30.10
C VAL A 313 -5.99 -4.99 29.88
N GLN A 314 -5.34 -4.43 28.87
CA GLN A 314 -5.43 -3.01 28.58
C GLN A 314 -6.85 -2.61 28.20
N SER A 315 -7.30 -1.48 28.73
CA SER A 315 -8.60 -0.88 28.44
C SER A 315 -8.56 0.63 28.59
N PHE A 316 -9.39 1.33 27.82
CA PHE A 316 -9.47 2.79 27.86
C PHE A 316 -10.22 3.32 29.09
N HIS A 317 -9.90 4.54 29.49
CA HIS A 317 -10.71 5.33 30.44
C HIS A 317 -12.12 5.56 29.88
N ASN A 318 -13.13 5.43 30.75
CA ASN A 318 -14.52 5.65 30.35
C ASN A 318 -14.69 7.11 29.90
N GLY A 319 -15.28 7.32 28.74
CA GLY A 319 -15.51 8.66 28.19
C GLY A 319 -14.31 9.31 27.51
N PHE A 320 -13.12 8.69 27.50
CA PHE A 320 -11.92 9.24 26.87
C PHE A 320 -12.17 9.75 25.44
N PHE A 321 -12.74 8.90 24.58
CA PHE A 321 -13.03 9.28 23.20
C PHE A 321 -14.11 10.35 23.06
N LYS A 322 -14.95 10.58 24.07
CA LYS A 322 -15.95 11.68 24.01
C LYS A 322 -15.28 13.03 24.19
N THR A 323 -14.23 13.10 25.00
CA THR A 323 -13.49 14.33 25.30
C THR A 323 -12.23 14.47 24.44
N PHE A 324 -11.88 13.46 23.65
CA PHE A 324 -10.73 13.51 22.76
C PHE A 324 -10.96 14.57 21.69
N GLU A 325 -10.03 15.50 21.59
CA GLU A 325 -10.08 16.62 20.66
C GLU A 325 -9.56 16.21 19.28
N ILE A 326 -10.30 16.60 18.24
CA ILE A 326 -9.93 16.33 16.84
C ILE A 326 -9.97 17.61 16.00
N PRO A 327 -9.08 17.75 15.00
CA PRO A 327 -9.19 18.80 14.00
C PRO A 327 -10.42 18.52 13.14
N LEU A 328 -11.27 19.54 12.97
CA LEU A 328 -12.46 19.46 12.13
C LEU A 328 -12.43 20.55 11.05
N PRO A 329 -11.65 20.38 9.97
CA PRO A 329 -11.72 21.29 8.84
C PRO A 329 -13.07 21.15 8.11
N PRO A 330 -13.45 22.10 7.23
CA PRO A 330 -14.69 22.00 6.47
C PRO A 330 -14.81 20.69 5.69
N LEU A 331 -16.05 20.22 5.46
CA LEU A 331 -16.33 18.94 4.81
C LEU A 331 -15.62 18.76 3.46
N GLU A 332 -15.56 19.82 2.67
CA GLU A 332 -14.87 19.83 1.37
C GLU A 332 -13.36 19.56 1.53
N GLU A 333 -12.75 20.12 2.57
CA GLU A 333 -11.33 19.88 2.88
C GLU A 333 -11.09 18.43 3.32
N GLN A 334 -11.97 17.90 4.18
CA GLN A 334 -11.92 16.50 4.58
C GLN A 334 -11.97 15.57 3.35
N HIS A 335 -12.83 15.86 2.36
CA HIS A 335 -12.87 15.10 1.11
C HIS A 335 -11.58 15.20 0.30
N ARG A 336 -11.00 16.41 0.17
CA ARG A 336 -9.71 16.60 -0.52
C ARG A 336 -8.58 15.80 0.11
N ILE A 337 -8.47 15.84 1.44
CA ILE A 337 -7.50 15.06 2.22
C ILE A 337 -7.68 13.56 1.98
N ILE A 338 -8.93 13.07 2.02
CA ILE A 338 -9.24 11.66 1.79
C ILE A 338 -8.97 11.22 0.35
N ASP A 339 -9.19 12.08 -0.63
CA ASP A 339 -8.85 11.78 -2.03
C ASP A 339 -7.34 11.66 -2.21
N GLU A 340 -6.56 12.53 -1.57
CA GLU A 340 -5.10 12.44 -1.58
C GLU A 340 -4.61 11.16 -0.91
N ILE A 341 -5.03 10.90 0.33
CA ILE A 341 -4.70 9.67 1.07
C ILE A 341 -5.13 8.44 0.29
N GLY A 342 -6.32 8.47 -0.32
CA GLY A 342 -6.84 7.40 -1.17
C GLY A 342 -5.96 7.12 -2.39
N SER A 343 -5.30 8.14 -2.95
CA SER A 343 -4.33 7.96 -4.04
C SER A 343 -3.09 7.19 -3.59
N TYR A 344 -2.60 7.45 -2.37
CA TYR A 344 -1.47 6.74 -1.77
C TYR A 344 -1.84 5.32 -1.37
N GLN A 345 -3.02 5.13 -0.76
CA GLN A 345 -3.52 3.83 -0.34
C GLN A 345 -3.67 2.87 -1.53
N LYS A 346 -4.16 3.35 -2.68
CA LYS A 346 -4.23 2.54 -3.92
C LYS A 346 -2.88 1.96 -4.33
N ILE A 347 -1.79 2.71 -4.15
CA ILE A 347 -0.44 2.26 -4.49
C ILE A 347 0.03 1.20 -3.48
N ILE A 348 -0.22 1.43 -2.19
CA ILE A 348 0.08 0.47 -1.12
C ILE A 348 -0.67 -0.86 -1.36
N ASP A 349 -1.96 -0.79 -1.64
CA ASP A 349 -2.81 -1.96 -1.87
C ASP A 349 -2.36 -2.72 -3.12
N SER A 350 -2.07 -2.01 -4.22
CA SER A 350 -1.55 -2.63 -5.45
C SER A 350 -0.19 -3.32 -5.23
N ALA A 351 0.71 -2.67 -4.47
CA ALA A 351 2.02 -3.25 -4.14
C ALA A 351 1.88 -4.53 -3.30
N ARG A 352 0.99 -4.54 -2.30
CA ARG A 352 0.68 -5.73 -1.50
C ARG A 352 0.04 -6.83 -2.34
N GLN A 353 -0.89 -6.49 -3.23
CA GLN A 353 -1.56 -7.46 -4.10
C GLN A 353 -0.60 -8.15 -5.08
N ILE A 354 0.31 -7.39 -5.71
CA ILE A 354 1.34 -7.95 -6.59
C ILE A 354 2.18 -8.99 -5.84
N LEU A 355 2.49 -8.69 -4.58
CA LEU A 355 3.37 -9.49 -3.75
C LEU A 355 2.68 -10.75 -3.21
N ASP A 356 1.40 -10.65 -2.86
CA ASP A 356 0.60 -11.80 -2.43
C ASP A 356 0.28 -12.73 -3.61
N ALA A 357 0.27 -12.20 -4.84
CA ALA A 357 0.06 -12.96 -6.07
C ALA A 357 1.36 -13.56 -6.65
N TYR A 358 2.53 -13.16 -6.16
CA TYR A 358 3.80 -13.67 -6.68
C TYR A 358 4.08 -15.08 -6.17
N GLU A 359 4.30 -15.98 -7.12
CA GLU A 359 4.75 -17.35 -6.90
C GLU A 359 5.91 -17.63 -7.86
N PRO A 360 7.05 -18.18 -7.38
CA PRO A 360 8.13 -18.55 -8.28
C PRO A 360 7.62 -19.63 -9.25
N ARG A 361 7.95 -19.48 -10.53
CA ARG A 361 7.64 -20.46 -11.56
C ARG A 361 8.92 -21.04 -12.11
N ILE A 362 9.03 -22.35 -12.03
CA ILE A 362 10.11 -23.11 -12.65
C ILE A 362 9.46 -23.97 -13.72
N PRO A 363 9.61 -23.64 -15.01
CA PRO A 363 9.00 -24.44 -16.07
C PRO A 363 9.68 -25.82 -16.09
N PRO A 364 8.93 -26.90 -16.37
CA PRO A 364 9.53 -28.21 -16.52
C PRO A 364 10.44 -28.20 -17.76
N GLY A 365 11.71 -28.56 -17.57
CA GLY A 365 12.61 -28.83 -18.70
C GLY A 365 12.44 -30.24 -19.24
N PRO A 366 12.75 -30.47 -20.53
CA PRO A 366 12.77 -31.81 -21.09
C PRO A 366 13.85 -32.64 -20.35
N ASP A 367 13.45 -33.84 -19.92
CA ASP A 367 14.36 -34.88 -19.40
C ASP A 367 15.13 -34.54 -18.12
N TRP A 368 14.63 -33.61 -17.28
CA TRP A 368 15.19 -33.41 -15.95
C TRP A 368 15.02 -34.66 -15.08
N ARG A 369 16.12 -35.15 -14.53
CA ARG A 369 16.13 -36.28 -13.61
C ARG A 369 15.28 -35.93 -12.37
N GLN A 370 14.44 -36.86 -11.94
CA GLN A 370 13.80 -36.80 -10.64
C GLN A 370 14.77 -37.32 -9.57
N VAL A 371 14.89 -36.58 -8.47
CA VAL A 371 15.76 -36.93 -7.34
C VAL A 371 14.99 -36.76 -6.04
N THR A 372 15.26 -37.63 -5.08
CA THR A 372 14.67 -37.52 -3.74
C THR A 372 15.41 -36.50 -2.88
N PHE A 373 14.78 -35.99 -1.83
CA PHE A 373 15.50 -35.17 -0.84
C PHE A 373 16.58 -35.95 -0.09
N GLU A 374 16.41 -37.27 0.07
CA GLU A 374 17.44 -38.15 0.62
C GLU A 374 18.69 -38.16 -0.26
N GLU A 375 18.52 -38.20 -1.58
CA GLU A 375 19.62 -37.98 -2.50
C GLU A 375 20.14 -36.55 -2.39
N LEU A 376 19.30 -35.51 -2.36
CA LEU A 376 19.79 -34.13 -2.41
C LEU A 376 20.52 -33.64 -1.15
N CYS A 377 20.24 -34.22 0.02
CA CYS A 377 20.72 -33.69 1.30
C CYS A 377 21.91 -34.49 1.84
N GLU A 378 22.96 -33.81 2.28
CA GLU A 378 23.99 -34.40 3.15
C GLU A 378 23.40 -34.79 4.50
N ARG A 379 22.42 -33.99 4.96
CA ARG A 379 21.79 -34.15 6.26
C ARG A 379 20.39 -33.54 6.27
N MET A 380 19.45 -34.29 6.82
CA MET A 380 18.15 -33.78 7.26
C MET A 380 18.05 -33.87 8.77
N GLN A 381 17.80 -32.74 9.45
CA GLN A 381 17.87 -32.68 10.91
C GLN A 381 16.73 -31.87 11.50
N TYR A 382 16.11 -32.40 12.57
CA TYR A 382 15.18 -31.63 13.40
C TYR A 382 15.91 -30.66 14.32
N GLY A 383 15.28 -29.51 14.53
CA GLY A 383 15.78 -28.49 15.46
C GLY A 383 15.59 -28.86 16.93
N LEU A 384 15.98 -27.93 17.80
CA LEU A 384 15.92 -28.08 19.25
C LEU A 384 14.49 -28.03 19.82
N SER A 385 14.24 -28.80 20.88
CA SER A 385 12.96 -28.84 21.60
C SER A 385 12.96 -28.01 22.88
N ASP A 386 14.08 -27.32 23.16
CA ASP A 386 14.28 -26.55 24.37
C ASP A 386 13.34 -25.34 24.49
N PRO A 387 12.93 -24.98 25.72
CA PRO A 387 12.15 -23.78 25.98
C PRO A 387 12.87 -22.51 25.50
N LEU A 388 12.16 -21.70 24.71
CA LEU A 388 12.68 -20.46 24.16
C LEU A 388 12.27 -19.24 24.99
N ASN A 389 13.20 -18.32 25.21
CA ASN A 389 13.00 -17.11 26.00
C ASN A 389 13.05 -15.82 25.15
N GLN A 390 12.66 -14.69 25.74
CA GLN A 390 12.71 -13.35 25.13
C GLN A 390 13.52 -12.35 25.96
N ASN A 391 14.28 -12.79 26.97
CA ASN A 391 15.00 -11.90 27.89
C ASN A 391 16.39 -11.47 27.37
N GLY A 392 16.63 -11.65 26.08
CA GLY A 392 17.90 -11.31 25.42
C GLY A 392 19.05 -12.30 25.64
N LYS A 393 18.92 -13.32 26.52
CA LYS A 393 20.00 -14.28 26.81
C LYS A 393 19.92 -15.55 25.96
N GLY A 394 21.06 -16.00 25.45
CA GLY A 394 21.20 -17.22 24.64
C GLY A 394 21.33 -16.95 23.13
N VAL A 395 21.27 -18.01 22.33
CA VAL A 395 21.46 -17.97 20.88
C VAL A 395 20.13 -17.74 20.17
N LYS A 396 20.10 -16.90 19.13
CA LYS A 396 18.88 -16.63 18.34
C LYS A 396 18.39 -17.91 17.68
N THR A 397 17.09 -18.18 17.77
CA THR A 397 16.50 -19.44 17.31
C THR A 397 15.39 -19.20 16.28
N PHE A 398 15.59 -19.70 15.07
CA PHE A 398 14.59 -19.69 14.00
C PHE A 398 13.40 -20.58 14.33
N ARG A 399 12.20 -20.08 14.10
CA ARG A 399 10.94 -20.84 14.15
C ARG A 399 10.14 -20.57 12.87
N MET A 400 8.95 -21.16 12.80
CA MET A 400 8.04 -21.00 11.66
C MET A 400 7.72 -19.53 11.29
N ASN A 401 7.75 -18.60 12.25
CA ASN A 401 7.40 -17.20 12.01
C ASN A 401 8.51 -16.41 11.32
N GLU A 402 9.75 -16.90 11.40
CA GLU A 402 10.93 -16.28 10.83
C GLU A 402 11.23 -16.81 9.41
N LEU A 403 10.41 -17.71 8.88
CA LEU A 403 10.42 -18.12 7.47
C LEU A 403 9.46 -17.24 6.67
N VAL A 404 10.02 -16.25 5.96
CA VAL A 404 9.26 -15.22 5.25
C VAL A 404 9.64 -15.24 3.78
N ARG A 405 8.68 -15.61 2.91
CA ARG A 405 8.81 -15.57 1.45
C ARG A 405 10.09 -16.23 0.92
N GLY A 406 10.30 -17.49 1.28
CA GLY A 406 11.47 -18.25 0.82
C GLY A 406 12.79 -17.88 1.52
N ARG A 407 12.78 -17.07 2.59
CA ARG A 407 13.98 -16.68 3.32
C ARG A 407 13.82 -16.87 4.83
N ALA A 408 14.91 -17.22 5.50
CA ALA A 408 15.04 -17.14 6.95
C ALA A 408 15.45 -15.71 7.34
N VAL A 409 14.54 -14.97 7.95
CA VAL A 409 14.71 -13.53 8.26
C VAL A 409 14.81 -13.31 9.77
N ASP A 410 15.80 -12.54 10.20
CA ASP A 410 15.85 -11.99 11.56
C ASP A 410 15.01 -10.71 11.63
N ASN A 411 13.90 -10.78 12.36
CA ASN A 411 12.95 -9.68 12.53
C ASN A 411 13.28 -8.76 13.73
N GLY A 412 14.43 -8.96 14.38
CA GLY A 412 14.85 -8.21 15.57
C GLY A 412 14.21 -8.66 16.89
N ALA A 413 13.14 -9.46 16.84
CA ALA A 413 12.38 -9.94 18.00
C ALA A 413 12.44 -11.48 18.16
N MET A 414 13.50 -12.11 17.64
CA MET A 414 13.68 -13.56 17.71
C MET A 414 13.77 -14.07 19.15
N LYS A 415 13.11 -15.21 19.41
CA LYS A 415 13.31 -15.93 20.67
C LYS A 415 14.70 -16.57 20.70
N ARG A 416 15.19 -16.84 21.91
CA ARG A 416 16.53 -17.39 22.15
C ARG A 416 16.49 -18.68 22.96
N ALA A 417 17.39 -19.60 22.65
CA ALA A 417 17.64 -20.82 23.41
C ALA A 417 18.91 -20.66 24.27
N LYS A 418 18.86 -21.14 25.51
CA LYS A 418 20.06 -21.24 26.36
C LYS A 418 20.69 -22.60 26.09
N LEU A 419 21.78 -22.61 25.33
CA LEU A 419 22.45 -23.82 24.89
C LEU A 419 23.89 -23.83 25.40
N ASN A 420 24.44 -25.01 25.64
CA ASN A 420 25.88 -25.17 25.80
C ASN A 420 26.59 -25.13 24.43
N ALA A 421 27.92 -25.14 24.43
CA ALA A 421 28.71 -25.03 23.21
C ALA A 421 28.47 -26.21 22.23
N ASN A 422 28.32 -27.42 22.74
CA ASN A 422 28.10 -28.62 21.91
C ASN A 422 26.70 -28.61 21.26
N GLU A 423 25.68 -28.20 22.01
CA GLU A 423 24.32 -28.02 21.48
C GLU A 423 24.28 -26.90 20.43
N THR A 424 24.98 -25.79 20.70
CA THR A 424 25.08 -24.68 19.76
C THR A 424 25.70 -25.15 18.45
N GLU A 425 26.83 -25.85 18.49
CA GLU A 425 27.50 -26.39 17.30
C GLU A 425 26.61 -27.39 16.54
N LYS A 426 25.93 -28.30 17.26
CA LYS A 426 25.04 -29.31 16.67
C LYS A 426 23.89 -28.71 15.84
N TYR A 427 23.31 -27.60 16.29
CA TYR A 427 22.16 -26.96 15.66
C TYR A 427 22.52 -25.66 14.91
N ARG A 428 23.80 -25.28 14.88
CA ARG A 428 24.25 -24.06 14.19
C ARG A 428 23.89 -24.14 12.71
N LEU A 429 23.23 -23.11 12.20
CA LEU A 429 22.89 -22.96 10.80
C LEU A 429 24.10 -22.47 10.00
N ALA A 430 24.29 -23.05 8.82
CA ALA A 430 25.28 -22.63 7.84
C ALA A 430 24.57 -21.95 6.66
N LYS A 431 25.24 -20.97 6.02
CA LYS A 431 24.70 -20.31 4.83
C LYS A 431 24.37 -21.35 3.75
N GLY A 432 23.16 -21.27 3.20
CA GLY A 432 22.61 -22.24 2.25
C GLY A 432 21.82 -23.38 2.90
N ASP A 433 21.77 -23.51 4.23
CA ASP A 433 20.83 -24.42 4.87
C ASP A 433 19.39 -24.01 4.52
N VAL A 434 18.58 -24.96 4.07
CA VAL A 434 17.17 -24.74 3.74
C VAL A 434 16.32 -25.22 4.91
N LEU A 435 15.48 -24.35 5.45
CA LEU A 435 14.60 -24.64 6.58
C LEU A 435 13.18 -24.91 6.10
N PHE A 436 12.65 -26.09 6.45
CA PHE A 436 11.30 -26.52 6.10
C PHE A 436 10.41 -26.61 7.34
N ASN A 437 9.26 -25.94 7.31
CA ASN A 437 8.30 -25.93 8.40
C ASN A 437 7.48 -27.22 8.45
N ARG A 438 7.83 -28.12 9.37
CA ARG A 438 7.18 -29.43 9.48
C ARG A 438 5.89 -29.45 10.26
N THR A 439 5.59 -28.42 11.07
CA THR A 439 4.44 -28.44 12.00
C THR A 439 3.70 -27.12 11.97
N ASN A 440 2.46 -27.12 11.47
CA ASN A 440 1.60 -25.92 11.46
C ASN A 440 0.13 -26.29 11.15
N SER A 441 -0.75 -25.32 10.89
CA SER A 441 -2.01 -25.59 10.19
C SER A 441 -1.74 -26.20 8.80
N ILE A 442 -2.73 -26.89 8.23
CA ILE A 442 -2.60 -27.51 6.91
C ILE A 442 -2.27 -26.50 5.79
N GLU A 443 -2.72 -25.26 5.95
CA GLU A 443 -2.46 -24.18 4.99
C GLU A 443 -0.99 -23.73 5.01
N HIS A 444 -0.31 -23.85 6.15
CA HIS A 444 1.00 -23.25 6.40
C HIS A 444 2.13 -24.26 6.65
N VAL A 445 1.80 -25.54 6.82
CA VAL A 445 2.80 -26.62 6.84
C VAL A 445 3.48 -26.69 5.48
N GLY A 446 4.80 -26.91 5.49
CA GLY A 446 5.62 -26.96 4.28
C GLY A 446 6.25 -25.64 3.85
N ARG A 447 5.98 -24.51 4.54
CA ARG A 447 6.69 -23.25 4.30
C ARG A 447 8.20 -23.44 4.40
N THR A 448 8.92 -22.89 3.43
CA THR A 448 10.37 -23.07 3.31
C THR A 448 11.10 -21.73 3.30
N GLY A 449 12.30 -21.67 3.85
CA GLY A 449 13.19 -20.54 3.64
C GLY A 449 14.67 -20.89 3.75
N ILE A 450 15.48 -20.27 2.88
CA ILE A 450 16.94 -20.41 2.89
C ILE A 450 17.59 -19.50 3.93
N PHE A 451 18.61 -19.99 4.63
CA PHE A 451 19.40 -19.22 5.59
C PHE A 451 20.64 -18.59 4.92
N SER A 452 20.80 -17.28 5.06
CA SER A 452 21.92 -16.51 4.48
C SER A 452 22.56 -15.47 5.40
N LEU A 453 22.15 -15.43 6.68
CA LEU A 453 22.59 -14.41 7.63
C LEU A 453 24.00 -14.69 8.18
N ASP A 454 24.67 -13.62 8.63
CA ASP A 454 25.91 -13.68 9.39
C ASP A 454 25.65 -13.77 10.90
N GLY A 455 26.41 -14.61 11.59
CA GLY A 455 26.36 -14.80 13.04
C GLY A 455 25.90 -16.20 13.45
N GLU A 456 25.77 -16.40 14.76
CA GLU A 456 25.36 -17.69 15.33
C GLU A 456 23.84 -17.78 15.49
N TYR A 457 23.23 -18.66 14.69
CA TYR A 457 21.81 -18.97 14.73
C TYR A 457 21.59 -20.47 14.83
N VAL A 458 20.54 -20.84 15.55
CA VAL A 458 20.04 -22.21 15.66
C VAL A 458 18.56 -22.25 15.25
N PHE A 459 17.92 -23.41 15.27
CA PHE A 459 16.53 -23.57 14.81
C PHE A 459 15.72 -24.52 15.69
N ALA A 460 14.42 -24.26 15.81
CA ALA A 460 13.49 -25.02 16.66
C ALA A 460 12.99 -26.31 15.98
N SER A 461 12.51 -27.26 16.78
CA SER A 461 12.05 -28.59 16.37
C SER A 461 10.82 -28.62 15.44
N TYR A 462 10.13 -27.48 15.31
CA TYR A 462 9.08 -27.26 14.30
C TYR A 462 9.63 -27.12 12.88
N LEU A 463 10.96 -27.03 12.73
CA LEU A 463 11.66 -26.93 11.45
C LEU A 463 12.53 -28.17 11.20
N ILE A 464 12.70 -28.49 9.93
CA ILE A 464 13.69 -29.44 9.41
C ILE A 464 14.75 -28.61 8.69
N ARG A 465 16.02 -28.82 9.03
CA ARG A 465 17.14 -28.36 8.21
C ARG A 465 17.41 -29.38 7.11
N LEU A 466 17.51 -28.89 5.89
CA LEU A 466 18.04 -29.58 4.72
C LEU A 466 19.42 -28.96 4.41
N SER A 467 20.50 -29.70 4.65
CA SER A 467 21.84 -29.32 4.22
C SER A 467 22.09 -29.95 2.84
N ILE A 468 22.11 -29.14 1.79
CA ILE A 468 22.10 -29.57 0.39
C ILE A 468 23.52 -29.96 -0.07
N ARG A 469 23.64 -31.09 -0.78
CA ARG A 469 24.85 -31.53 -1.48
C ARG A 469 25.18 -30.57 -2.63
N ARG A 470 26.16 -29.69 -2.41
CA ARG A 470 26.52 -28.60 -3.34
C ARG A 470 27.16 -29.08 -4.65
N ASP A 471 27.64 -30.33 -4.69
CA ASP A 471 28.18 -30.97 -5.88
C ASP A 471 27.09 -31.39 -6.88
N ILE A 472 25.82 -31.47 -6.45
CA ILE A 472 24.70 -31.88 -7.31
C ILE A 472 23.57 -30.84 -7.40
N ALA A 473 23.41 -29.98 -6.38
CA ALA A 473 22.33 -29.01 -6.36
C ALA A 473 22.71 -27.67 -5.74
N GLU A 474 22.20 -26.59 -6.33
CA GLU A 474 22.24 -25.24 -5.75
C GLU A 474 21.15 -25.12 -4.66
N PRO A 475 21.49 -24.76 -3.41
CA PRO A 475 20.51 -24.61 -2.33
C PRO A 475 19.39 -23.61 -2.67
N GLU A 476 19.74 -22.55 -3.39
CA GLU A 476 18.83 -21.51 -3.87
C GLU A 476 17.79 -22.08 -4.86
N TYR A 477 18.19 -23.03 -5.72
CA TYR A 477 17.28 -23.73 -6.63
C TYR A 477 16.31 -24.60 -5.85
N VAL A 478 16.82 -25.42 -4.92
CA VAL A 478 15.99 -26.28 -4.07
C VAL A 478 14.97 -25.45 -3.29
N ASN A 479 15.41 -24.35 -2.66
CA ASN A 479 14.52 -23.42 -1.97
C ASN A 479 13.49 -22.79 -2.92
N ALA A 480 13.89 -22.38 -4.13
CA ALA A 480 12.97 -21.82 -5.11
C ALA A 480 11.90 -22.82 -5.54
N TYR A 481 12.28 -24.06 -5.87
CA TYR A 481 11.36 -25.13 -6.23
C TYR A 481 10.39 -25.45 -5.10
N MET A 482 10.91 -25.53 -3.87
CA MET A 482 10.09 -25.75 -2.68
C MET A 482 9.11 -24.60 -2.38
N ASN A 483 9.26 -23.41 -2.99
CA ASN A 483 8.32 -22.31 -2.86
C ASN A 483 7.36 -22.19 -4.07
N THR A 484 7.45 -23.09 -5.05
CA THR A 484 6.47 -23.15 -6.15
C THR A 484 5.12 -23.63 -5.63
N ARG A 485 4.04 -23.21 -6.31
CA ARG A 485 2.69 -23.66 -6.00
C ARG A 485 2.51 -25.17 -6.15
N GLU A 486 3.17 -25.75 -7.14
CA GLU A 486 3.18 -27.20 -7.38
C GLU A 486 3.69 -27.95 -6.16
N PHE A 487 4.90 -27.62 -5.69
CA PHE A 487 5.47 -28.24 -4.50
C PHE A 487 4.60 -28.02 -3.26
N GLN A 488 4.22 -26.76 -2.98
CA GLN A 488 3.45 -26.39 -1.78
C GLN A 488 2.07 -27.06 -1.72
N THR A 489 1.49 -27.41 -2.87
CA THR A 489 0.23 -28.16 -2.94
C THR A 489 0.48 -29.65 -2.75
N SER A 490 1.44 -30.22 -3.47
CA SER A 490 1.70 -31.66 -3.51
C SER A 490 2.28 -32.20 -2.20
N VAL A 491 3.18 -31.46 -1.54
CA VAL A 491 3.84 -31.89 -0.29
C VAL A 491 2.84 -32.08 0.86
N LYS A 492 1.68 -31.41 0.81
CA LYS A 492 0.63 -31.53 1.84
C LYS A 492 -0.03 -32.92 1.86
N SER A 493 0.11 -33.71 0.80
CA SER A 493 -0.35 -35.11 0.78
C SER A 493 0.43 -35.99 1.77
N LEU A 494 1.65 -35.58 2.14
CA LEU A 494 2.50 -36.26 3.13
C LEU A 494 2.13 -35.92 4.58
N ALA A 495 1.21 -34.97 4.79
CA ALA A 495 0.92 -34.46 6.12
C ALA A 495 0.01 -35.41 6.92
N SER A 496 0.46 -35.82 8.10
CA SER A 496 -0.42 -36.42 9.10
C SER A 496 -1.28 -35.32 9.73
N ARG A 497 -2.59 -35.60 9.91
CA ARG A 497 -3.58 -34.61 10.37
C ARG A 497 -4.01 -34.92 11.80
N ALA A 498 -3.87 -33.94 12.68
CA ALA A 498 -4.49 -33.89 14.00
C ALA A 498 -5.38 -32.64 14.10
N VAL A 499 -6.27 -32.57 15.10
CA VAL A 499 -7.16 -31.42 15.29
C VAL A 499 -6.33 -30.13 15.43
N GLY A 500 -6.46 -29.21 14.47
CA GLY A 500 -5.78 -27.91 14.47
C GLY A 500 -4.29 -27.93 14.11
N GLN A 501 -3.67 -29.10 13.86
CA GLN A 501 -2.24 -29.20 13.58
C GLN A 501 -1.93 -30.32 12.58
N SER A 502 -1.09 -30.02 11.60
CA SER A 502 -0.59 -30.96 10.58
C SER A 502 0.93 -31.14 10.71
N ASN A 503 1.43 -32.34 10.42
CA ASN A 503 2.86 -32.65 10.52
C ASN A 503 3.40 -33.37 9.27
N ILE A 504 4.55 -32.93 8.76
CA ILE A 504 5.32 -33.64 7.73
C ILE A 504 6.65 -34.07 8.36
N SER A 505 6.90 -35.38 8.45
CA SER A 505 8.13 -35.88 9.05
C SER A 505 9.33 -35.77 8.08
N ALA A 506 10.55 -35.76 8.61
CA ALA A 506 11.77 -35.81 7.81
C ALA A 506 11.84 -37.07 6.94
N SER A 507 11.39 -38.23 7.45
CA SER A 507 11.38 -39.47 6.66
C SER A 507 10.38 -39.41 5.51
N SER A 508 9.18 -38.85 5.75
CA SER A 508 8.19 -38.65 4.68
C SER A 508 8.69 -37.67 3.62
N LEU A 509 9.37 -36.59 4.03
CA LEU A 509 9.94 -35.61 3.11
C LEU A 509 11.14 -36.17 2.34
N ALA A 510 11.97 -37.02 2.97
CA ALA A 510 13.18 -37.57 2.38
C ALA A 510 12.91 -38.30 1.06
N GLY A 511 11.81 -39.04 0.97
CA GLY A 511 11.41 -39.77 -0.24
C GLY A 511 10.65 -38.93 -1.29
N TYR A 512 10.40 -37.65 -1.05
CA TYR A 512 9.70 -36.81 -2.02
C TYR A 512 10.64 -36.44 -3.18
N GLU A 513 10.16 -36.61 -4.41
CA GLU A 513 10.94 -36.35 -5.62
C GLU A 513 10.76 -34.92 -6.12
N ILE A 514 11.86 -34.30 -6.57
CA ILE A 514 11.86 -33.03 -7.27
C ILE A 514 12.64 -33.14 -8.58
N PRO A 515 12.30 -32.37 -9.62
CA PRO A 515 13.09 -32.27 -10.83
C PRO A 515 14.42 -31.56 -10.55
N LEU A 516 15.50 -32.13 -11.07
CA LEU A 516 16.85 -31.58 -10.94
C LEU A 516 17.49 -31.32 -12.32
N PRO A 517 17.53 -30.05 -12.77
CA PRO A 517 18.30 -29.64 -13.93
C PRO A 517 19.81 -29.82 -13.70
N PRO A 518 20.64 -29.78 -14.76
CA PRO A 518 22.08 -29.59 -14.61
C PRO A 518 22.42 -28.33 -13.80
N LEU A 519 23.53 -28.33 -13.06
CA LEU A 519 23.93 -27.23 -12.16
C LEU A 519 23.93 -25.85 -12.84
N ASP A 520 24.41 -25.75 -14.08
CA ASP A 520 24.43 -24.47 -14.80
C ASP A 520 23.02 -23.95 -15.11
N GLU A 521 22.08 -24.86 -15.37
CA GLU A 521 20.67 -24.51 -15.57
C GLU A 521 19.99 -24.14 -14.25
N GLN A 522 20.32 -24.82 -13.15
CA GLN A 522 19.86 -24.42 -11.80
C GLN A 522 20.30 -22.99 -11.48
N ARG A 523 21.56 -22.64 -11.73
CA ARG A 523 22.10 -21.28 -11.54
C ARG A 523 21.40 -20.26 -12.43
N ARG A 524 21.14 -20.62 -13.70
CA ARG A 524 20.40 -19.76 -14.65
C ARG A 524 19.00 -19.44 -14.13
N ILE A 525 18.27 -20.47 -13.69
CA ILE A 525 16.91 -20.34 -13.11
C ILE A 525 16.96 -19.46 -11.85
N VAL A 526 17.92 -19.70 -10.95
CA VAL A 526 18.09 -18.89 -9.74
C VAL A 526 18.34 -17.42 -10.08
N ALA A 527 19.23 -17.13 -11.04
CA ALA A 527 19.53 -15.75 -11.45
C ALA A 527 18.30 -15.03 -12.05
N GLU A 528 17.47 -15.75 -12.82
CA GLU A 528 16.20 -15.25 -13.35
C GLU A 528 15.23 -14.91 -12.22
N LEU A 529 15.01 -15.85 -11.30
CA LEU A 529 14.12 -15.66 -10.14
C LEU A 529 14.61 -14.56 -9.19
N ASP A 530 15.93 -14.41 -9.03
CA ASP A 530 16.50 -13.34 -8.20
C ASP A 530 16.30 -11.97 -8.84
N THR A 531 16.32 -11.89 -10.18
CA THR A 531 15.95 -10.67 -10.91
C THR A 531 14.48 -10.31 -10.67
N GLU A 532 13.57 -11.30 -10.71
CA GLU A 532 12.15 -11.09 -10.39
C GLU A 532 11.95 -10.63 -8.94
N LYS A 533 12.60 -11.30 -7.97
CA LYS A 533 12.55 -10.93 -6.55
C LYS A 533 13.05 -9.51 -6.32
N ALA A 534 14.14 -9.10 -6.97
CA ALA A 534 14.67 -7.74 -6.84
C ALA A 534 13.66 -6.68 -7.33
N GLN A 535 12.91 -6.96 -8.40
CA GLN A 535 11.83 -6.10 -8.85
C GLN A 535 10.70 -6.01 -7.82
N LEU A 536 10.30 -7.13 -7.21
CA LEU A 536 9.27 -7.15 -6.16
C LEU A 536 9.71 -6.40 -4.91
N GLU A 537 10.98 -6.50 -4.51
CA GLU A 537 11.53 -5.73 -3.40
C GLU A 537 11.46 -4.22 -3.66
N SER A 538 11.71 -3.79 -4.90
CA SER A 538 11.55 -2.38 -5.29
C SER A 538 10.10 -1.89 -5.17
N VAL A 539 9.12 -2.76 -5.45
CA VAL A 539 7.69 -2.49 -5.27
C VAL A 539 7.34 -2.45 -3.78
N LEU A 540 7.86 -3.38 -2.97
CA LEU A 540 7.65 -3.41 -1.52
C LEU A 540 8.20 -2.16 -0.84
N ALA A 541 9.32 -1.62 -1.32
CA ALA A 541 9.90 -0.37 -0.83
C ALA A 541 9.00 0.86 -1.05
N LEU A 542 7.97 0.77 -1.89
CA LEU A 542 6.96 1.83 -2.04
C LEU A 542 6.04 1.92 -0.82
N VAL A 543 5.71 0.79 -0.18
CA VAL A 543 4.76 0.74 0.94
C VAL A 543 5.14 1.73 2.06
N PRO A 544 6.33 1.63 2.69
CA PRO A 544 6.70 2.56 3.76
C PRO A 544 6.79 4.01 3.28
N ARG A 545 7.19 4.25 2.02
CA ARG A 545 7.27 5.61 1.46
C ARG A 545 5.90 6.27 1.35
N PHE A 546 4.88 5.52 0.94
CA PHE A 546 3.52 6.03 0.84
C PHE A 546 2.82 6.09 2.20
N GLU A 547 3.15 5.18 3.13
CA GLU A 547 2.73 5.30 4.54
C GLU A 547 3.27 6.58 5.17
N THR A 548 4.55 6.94 4.94
CA THR A 548 5.12 8.23 5.38
C THR A 548 4.40 9.43 4.76
N LYS A 549 3.97 9.35 3.50
CA LYS A 549 3.20 10.44 2.87
C LYS A 549 1.82 10.60 3.51
N ILE A 550 1.13 9.50 3.79
CA ILE A 550 -0.14 9.53 4.53
C ILE A 550 0.08 10.16 5.91
N GLN A 551 1.16 9.79 6.60
CA GLN A 551 1.48 10.37 7.91
C GLN A 551 1.70 11.89 7.81
N ARG A 552 2.48 12.39 6.84
CA ARG A 552 2.69 13.83 6.64
C ARG A 552 1.40 14.61 6.39
N VAL A 553 0.50 14.06 5.56
CA VAL A 553 -0.82 14.67 5.35
C VAL A 553 -1.57 14.78 6.67
N MET A 554 -1.50 13.73 7.50
CA MET A 554 -2.12 13.77 8.82
C MET A 554 -1.43 14.73 9.78
N ASP A 555 -0.10 14.78 9.81
CA ASP A 555 0.66 15.71 10.65
C ASP A 555 0.27 17.16 10.34
N SER A 556 0.14 17.52 9.06
CA SER A 556 -0.36 18.84 8.63
C SER A 556 -1.81 19.11 9.07
N VAL A 557 -2.70 18.11 8.99
CA VAL A 557 -4.08 18.19 9.51
C VAL A 557 -4.11 18.46 11.01
N TRP A 558 -3.14 17.92 11.75
CA TRP A 558 -3.01 18.13 13.18
C TRP A 558 -2.25 19.42 13.55
N GLY A 559 -1.68 20.13 12.58
CA GLY A 559 -0.88 21.33 12.82
C GLY A 559 0.53 21.04 13.33
N ASP A 560 1.03 19.82 13.15
CA ASP A 560 2.35 19.35 13.59
C ASP A 560 3.45 19.56 12.51
N ASP A 561 3.20 20.39 11.49
CA ASP A 561 4.20 20.67 10.46
C ASP A 561 5.50 21.18 11.12
N GLU A 562 6.57 20.40 10.99
CA GLU A 562 7.92 20.75 11.46
C GLU A 562 8.42 21.98 10.68
N ASP A 563 8.02 23.17 11.11
CA ASP A 563 8.83 24.38 10.94
C ASP A 563 9.92 24.35 12.04
N SER A 564 11.01 23.62 11.76
CA SER A 564 12.29 23.67 12.49
C SER A 564 13.47 23.28 11.61
#